data_AF-A0A0R3QDD0-F1
#
_entry.id   AF-A0A0R3QDD0-F1
#
_cell.length_a   1.000
_cell.length_b   1.000
_cell.length_c   1.000
_cell.angle_alpha   90.00
_cell.angle_beta   90.00
_cell.angle_gamma   90.00
#
_symmetry.space_group_name_H-M   'P 1'
#
loop_
_entity.id
_entity.type
_entity.pdbx_description
1 polymer ?
#
loop_
_entity_poly.entity_id
_entity_poly.type
_entity_poly.pdbx_seq_one_letter_code
_entity_poly.pdbx_strand_id
1 'polypeptide(L)'
;YEFRVVARARDGNVSAPSVVSDVIQLRPSIRSGVLHGVPAKPQPPEYVDFCDSDRVTLCWFPAASSLPIQGYDVEFRDHQQDAAWYKVNEMLIRSCKMTVGDLIPGHEYQFRVIACNSIGYSIPSDPSPGVHIGIPCSNCFTDMHYWLYDFSTFCYVEKASYGAVPLLQDEIVRESPPLPDRDDSPPPIHRKFLLHWRDPTLREVIEYLDSANKVEQLNASGYLQHLTYNDNAIKEETRELDGIPRLVRLLGSDVPDIQKNVCGCLKNLSFGKENDENKRAINNAGGIIALAALLRH
;
A
#
# COMPACT_ATOMS: atom_id res chain seq x y z
N TYR A 1 17.80 -5.15 34.28
CA TYR A 1 18.82 -5.90 33.55
C TYR A 1 19.61 -4.92 32.74
N GLU A 2 20.93 -5.01 32.83
CA GLU A 2 21.86 -4.23 32.03
C GLU A 2 22.75 -5.24 31.30
N PHE A 3 23.00 -4.98 30.02
CA PHE A 3 23.75 -5.89 29.16
C PHE A 3 24.98 -5.21 28.60
N ARG A 4 26.03 -5.99 28.42
CA ARG A 4 27.26 -5.64 27.68
C ARG A 4 27.58 -6.77 26.71
N VAL A 5 28.15 -6.43 25.58
CA VAL A 5 28.53 -7.38 24.55
C VAL A 5 30.05 -7.50 24.49
N VAL A 6 30.55 -8.72 24.33
CA VAL A 6 31.95 -9.02 24.04
C VAL A 6 32.02 -9.84 22.77
N ALA A 7 32.97 -9.53 21.89
CA ALA A 7 33.23 -10.32 20.71
C ALA A 7 34.28 -11.40 21.04
N ARG A 8 34.07 -12.63 20.56
CA ARG A 8 35.05 -13.72 20.67
C ARG A 8 35.51 -14.13 19.27
N ALA A 9 36.83 -14.10 19.07
CA ALA A 9 37.47 -14.57 17.85
C ALA A 9 37.65 -16.10 17.86
N ARG A 10 37.88 -16.67 16.68
CA ARG A 10 37.98 -18.13 16.45
C ARG A 10 39.18 -18.78 17.18
N ASP A 11 40.20 -17.99 17.47
CA ASP A 11 41.38 -18.35 18.26
C ASP A 11 41.12 -18.32 19.78
N GLY A 12 39.91 -17.95 20.20
CA GLY A 12 39.49 -17.90 21.59
C GLY A 12 39.67 -16.55 22.26
N ASN A 13 40.32 -15.58 21.60
CA ASN A 13 40.54 -14.25 22.15
C ASN A 13 39.22 -13.47 22.26
N VAL A 14 39.05 -12.71 23.34
CA VAL A 14 37.83 -11.94 23.64
C VAL A 14 38.14 -10.45 23.73
N SER A 15 37.29 -9.62 23.13
CA SER A 15 37.43 -8.16 23.17
C SER A 15 37.12 -7.58 24.55
N ALA A 16 37.51 -6.32 24.78
CA ALA A 16 36.96 -5.56 25.88
C ALA A 16 35.42 -5.46 25.76
N PRO A 17 34.67 -5.51 26.89
CA PRO A 17 33.22 -5.35 26.87
C PRO A 17 32.79 -3.98 26.36
N SER A 18 31.65 -3.94 25.65
CA SER A 18 31.01 -2.69 25.23
C SER A 18 30.60 -1.82 26.42
N VAL A 19 30.28 -0.55 26.13
CA VAL A 19 29.55 0.31 27.06
C VAL A 19 28.25 -0.36 27.46
N VAL A 20 27.84 -0.14 28.72
CA VAL A 20 26.61 -0.71 29.29
C VAL A 20 25.40 -0.16 28.55
N SER A 21 24.48 -1.04 28.18
CA SER A 21 23.15 -0.62 27.73
C SER A 21 22.38 0.09 28.85
N ASP A 22 21.36 0.85 28.47
CA ASP A 22 20.38 1.41 29.41
C ASP A 22 19.67 0.30 30.22
N VAL A 23 19.19 0.65 31.41
CA VAL A 23 18.53 -0.30 32.33
C VAL A 23 17.23 -0.83 31.70
N ILE A 24 17.22 -2.10 31.34
CA ILE A 24 16.03 -2.82 30.88
C ILE A 24 15.32 -3.44 32.09
N GLN A 25 14.18 -2.90 32.47
CA GLN A 25 13.30 -3.55 33.46
C GLN A 25 12.40 -4.58 32.76
N LEU A 26 12.62 -5.87 33.03
CA LEU A 26 11.64 -6.88 32.63
C LEU A 26 10.43 -6.75 33.55
N ARG A 27 9.23 -6.62 32.98
CA ARG A 27 8.00 -6.65 33.77
C ARG A 27 7.84 -8.05 34.38
N PRO A 28 7.42 -8.18 35.65
CA PRO A 28 7.17 -9.48 36.24
C PRO A 28 6.11 -10.20 35.41
N SER A 29 6.32 -11.50 35.12
CA SER A 29 5.26 -12.37 34.64
C SER A 29 4.15 -12.38 35.69
N ILE A 30 3.07 -11.67 35.42
CA ILE A 30 1.94 -11.58 36.34
C ILE A 30 1.29 -12.97 36.41
N ARG A 31 1.66 -13.77 37.42
CA ARG A 31 0.77 -14.79 37.98
C ARG A 31 -0.24 -14.04 38.86
N SER A 32 -1.31 -13.55 38.24
CA SER A 32 -2.49 -13.04 38.95
C SER A 32 -3.69 -13.33 38.07
N GLY A 33 -4.77 -13.81 38.67
CA GLY A 33 -5.95 -14.40 38.01
C GLY A 33 -6.74 -13.46 37.12
N VAL A 34 -6.13 -12.97 36.04
CA VAL A 34 -6.79 -12.38 34.90
C VAL A 34 -7.34 -13.54 34.08
N LEU A 35 -8.67 -13.60 33.91
CA LEU A 35 -9.28 -14.47 32.91
C LEU A 35 -8.65 -14.13 31.56
N HIS A 36 -7.75 -14.97 31.07
CA HIS A 36 -7.14 -14.82 29.76
C HIS A 36 -8.22 -15.09 28.71
N GLY A 37 -8.59 -14.05 27.98
CA GLY A 37 -9.58 -14.11 26.93
C GLY A 37 -8.96 -14.31 25.55
N VAL A 38 -9.83 -14.70 24.61
CA VAL A 38 -9.56 -14.49 23.19
C VAL A 38 -9.32 -12.99 22.91
N PRO A 39 -8.67 -12.62 21.80
CA PRO A 39 -8.43 -11.22 21.49
C PRO A 39 -9.75 -10.43 21.39
N ALA A 40 -9.68 -9.12 21.60
CA ALA A 40 -10.81 -8.22 21.34
C ALA A 40 -11.18 -8.22 19.85
N LYS A 41 -12.42 -7.83 19.55
CA LYS A 41 -12.89 -7.62 18.17
C LYS A 41 -11.93 -6.67 17.44
N PRO A 42 -11.34 -7.08 16.30
CA PRO A 42 -10.53 -6.19 15.49
C PRO A 42 -11.35 -5.05 14.90
N GLN A 43 -10.68 -3.96 14.54
CA GLN A 43 -11.29 -2.92 13.71
C GLN A 43 -11.44 -3.42 12.26
N PRO A 44 -12.41 -2.89 11.49
CA PRO A 44 -12.54 -3.23 10.08
C PRO A 44 -11.24 -2.99 9.31
N PRO A 45 -10.90 -3.84 8.34
CA PRO A 45 -9.74 -3.59 7.48
C PRO A 45 -10.03 -2.42 6.53
N GLU A 46 -8.99 -1.64 6.27
CA GLU A 46 -8.97 -0.56 5.28
C GLU A 46 -8.21 -1.05 4.04
N TYR A 47 -8.66 -0.64 2.86
CA TYR A 47 -7.97 -0.91 1.59
C TYR A 47 -6.87 0.12 1.37
N VAL A 48 -5.71 -0.34 0.90
CA VAL A 48 -4.53 0.52 0.70
C VAL A 48 -4.11 0.57 -0.77
N ASP A 49 -4.47 -0.43 -1.58
CA ASP A 49 -4.01 -0.52 -2.97
C ASP A 49 -4.86 -1.52 -3.78
N PHE A 50 -5.21 -1.20 -5.03
CA PHE A 50 -5.59 -2.20 -6.04
C PHE A 50 -4.35 -2.46 -6.90
N CYS A 51 -3.59 -3.50 -6.56
CA CYS A 51 -2.35 -3.76 -7.30
C CYS A 51 -2.61 -4.18 -8.75
N ASP A 52 -3.75 -4.81 -9.04
CA ASP A 52 -4.15 -5.33 -10.36
C ASP A 52 -5.69 -5.39 -10.45
N SER A 53 -6.27 -5.56 -11.65
CA SER A 53 -7.73 -5.64 -11.88
C SER A 53 -8.46 -6.80 -11.17
N ASP A 54 -7.74 -7.62 -10.40
CA ASP A 54 -8.23 -8.80 -9.68
C ASP A 54 -7.62 -8.93 -8.25
N ARG A 55 -6.96 -7.87 -7.73
CA ARG A 55 -6.27 -7.93 -6.42
C ARG A 55 -6.52 -6.69 -5.57
N VAL A 56 -6.65 -6.90 -4.26
CA VAL A 56 -6.85 -5.83 -3.25
C VAL A 56 -5.90 -6.03 -2.09
N THR A 57 -5.17 -4.99 -1.71
CA THR A 57 -4.32 -4.97 -0.52
C THR A 57 -5.05 -4.34 0.66
N LEU A 58 -5.19 -5.11 1.74
CA LEU A 58 -5.83 -4.74 3.00
C LEU A 58 -4.78 -4.46 4.08
N CYS A 59 -5.04 -3.44 4.90
CA CYS A 59 -4.31 -3.14 6.13
C CYS A 59 -5.30 -2.97 7.29
N TRP A 60 -4.88 -3.29 8.52
CA TRP A 60 -5.73 -3.13 9.70
C TRP A 60 -4.93 -2.78 10.95
N PHE A 61 -5.62 -2.33 11.99
CA PHE A 61 -5.00 -2.10 13.29
C PHE A 61 -4.86 -3.40 14.09
N PRO A 62 -3.74 -3.61 14.81
CA PRO A 62 -3.60 -4.74 15.69
C PRO A 62 -4.73 -4.80 16.73
N ALA A 63 -5.30 -5.98 16.96
CA ALA A 63 -6.34 -6.16 17.96
C ALA A 63 -5.78 -6.03 19.39
N ALA A 64 -6.59 -5.56 20.33
CA ALA A 64 -6.21 -5.57 21.74
C ALA A 64 -6.27 -7.01 22.28
N SER A 65 -5.22 -7.47 22.98
CA SER A 65 -5.18 -8.82 23.56
C SER A 65 -4.33 -8.83 24.82
N SER A 66 -4.76 -9.60 25.83
CA SER A 66 -3.98 -9.84 27.05
C SER A 66 -2.83 -10.83 26.85
N LEU A 67 -2.85 -11.56 25.74
CA LEU A 67 -1.82 -12.52 25.33
C LEU A 67 -1.27 -12.17 23.94
N PRO A 68 -0.04 -12.57 23.59
CA PRO A 68 0.51 -12.30 22.27
C PRO A 68 -0.41 -12.82 21.16
N ILE A 69 -0.69 -11.96 20.18
CA ILE A 69 -1.43 -12.36 18.98
C ILE A 69 -0.51 -13.24 18.15
N GLN A 70 -1.00 -14.43 17.80
CA GLN A 70 -0.29 -15.39 16.94
C GLN A 70 -0.46 -15.05 15.46
N GLY A 71 -1.58 -14.40 15.12
CA GLY A 71 -1.83 -13.79 13.82
C GLY A 71 -3.31 -13.53 13.59
N TYR A 72 -3.66 -13.31 12.33
CA TYR A 72 -5.01 -12.97 11.89
C TYR A 72 -5.50 -13.89 10.77
N ASP A 73 -6.81 -14.11 10.74
CA ASP A 73 -7.52 -14.64 9.59
C ASP A 73 -8.30 -13.51 8.92
N VAL A 74 -8.36 -13.55 7.59
CA VAL A 74 -9.13 -12.62 6.75
C VAL A 74 -10.20 -13.43 6.05
N GLU A 75 -11.41 -12.88 6.03
CA GLU A 75 -12.53 -13.42 5.28
C GLU A 75 -13.07 -12.37 4.31
N PHE A 76 -13.60 -12.82 3.19
CA PHE A 76 -14.27 -12.00 2.20
C PHE A 76 -15.71 -12.45 1.98
N ARG A 77 -16.52 -11.55 1.44
CA ARG A 77 -17.87 -11.82 0.97
C ARG A 77 -18.06 -11.18 -0.39
N ASP A 78 -18.52 -11.97 -1.36
CA ASP A 78 -18.84 -11.55 -2.72
C ASP A 78 -20.34 -11.24 -2.82
N HIS A 79 -20.72 -9.98 -3.02
CA HIS A 79 -22.14 -9.57 -3.05
C HIS A 79 -22.90 -10.09 -4.27
N GLN A 80 -22.21 -10.51 -5.32
CA GLN A 80 -22.80 -10.98 -6.57
C GLN A 80 -23.00 -12.50 -6.56
N GLN A 81 -22.20 -13.23 -5.76
CA GLN A 81 -22.32 -14.67 -5.64
C GLN A 81 -23.31 -15.08 -4.54
N ASP A 82 -23.05 -14.68 -3.29
CA ASP A 82 -23.90 -15.08 -2.16
C ASP A 82 -23.74 -14.19 -0.91
N ALA A 83 -24.38 -14.63 0.19
CA ALA A 83 -24.30 -13.95 1.47
C ALA A 83 -23.22 -14.50 2.43
N ALA A 84 -22.42 -15.47 1.97
CA ALA A 84 -21.50 -16.22 2.82
C ALA A 84 -20.15 -15.51 2.96
N TRP A 85 -19.44 -15.83 4.04
CA TRP A 85 -18.08 -15.39 4.28
C TRP A 85 -17.11 -16.53 3.97
N TYR A 86 -16.10 -16.24 3.17
CA TYR A 86 -15.09 -17.19 2.73
C TYR A 86 -13.72 -16.80 3.27
N LYS A 87 -12.98 -17.78 3.78
CA LYS A 87 -11.65 -17.55 4.32
C LYS A 87 -10.65 -17.32 3.19
N VAL A 88 -9.82 -16.29 3.32
CA VAL A 88 -8.76 -15.95 2.36
C VAL A 88 -7.50 -16.77 2.61
N ASN A 89 -7.06 -16.85 3.87
CA ASN A 89 -5.73 -17.35 4.21
C ASN A 89 -5.79 -18.74 4.86
N GLU A 90 -4.90 -19.64 4.47
CA GLU A 90 -4.72 -20.93 5.15
C GLU A 90 -4.00 -20.76 6.50
N MET A 91 -2.90 -19.99 6.49
CA MET A 91 -2.03 -19.78 7.64
C MET A 91 -2.28 -18.41 8.26
N LEU A 92 -2.16 -18.33 9.59
CA LEU A 92 -2.33 -17.08 10.33
C LEU A 92 -1.35 -16.00 9.84
N ILE A 93 -1.90 -14.83 9.55
CA ILE A 93 -1.16 -13.67 9.05
C ILE A 93 -0.51 -12.97 10.24
N ARG A 94 0.82 -12.88 10.25
CA ARG A 94 1.56 -12.28 11.37
C ARG A 94 1.71 -10.76 11.24
N SER A 95 1.61 -10.23 10.02
CA SER A 95 1.53 -8.80 9.71
C SER A 95 0.10 -8.28 9.82
N CYS A 96 -0.07 -6.97 9.95
CA CYS A 96 -1.37 -6.31 9.82
C CYS A 96 -1.59 -5.76 8.40
N LYS A 97 -1.20 -6.57 7.40
CA LYS A 97 -1.30 -6.30 5.97
C LYS A 97 -1.40 -7.63 5.21
N MET A 98 -2.26 -7.69 4.19
CA MET A 98 -2.42 -8.84 3.29
C MET A 98 -2.95 -8.39 1.93
N THR A 99 -2.50 -9.05 0.86
CA THR A 99 -3.04 -8.87 -0.49
C THR A 99 -3.91 -10.06 -0.85
N VAL A 100 -5.18 -9.80 -1.14
CA VAL A 100 -6.16 -10.78 -1.61
C VAL A 100 -6.16 -10.76 -3.14
N GLY A 101 -6.01 -11.91 -3.78
CA GLY A 101 -6.06 -12.05 -5.23
C GLY A 101 -7.21 -12.95 -5.70
N ASP A 102 -7.21 -13.26 -7.00
CA ASP A 102 -8.21 -14.10 -7.66
C ASP A 102 -9.66 -13.56 -7.50
N LEU A 103 -9.80 -12.24 -7.38
CA LEU A 103 -11.11 -11.58 -7.25
C LEU A 103 -11.75 -11.41 -8.63
N ILE A 104 -13.07 -11.56 -8.71
CA ILE A 104 -13.79 -11.52 -9.99
C ILE A 104 -14.00 -10.07 -10.42
N PRO A 105 -13.52 -9.65 -11.61
CA PRO A 105 -13.79 -8.32 -12.13
C PRO A 105 -15.29 -8.08 -12.34
N GLY A 106 -15.76 -6.91 -11.94
CA GLY A 106 -17.16 -6.51 -11.93
C GLY A 106 -17.92 -6.84 -10.64
N HIS A 107 -17.31 -7.59 -9.72
CA HIS A 107 -17.92 -7.92 -8.43
C HIS A 107 -17.55 -6.90 -7.34
N GLU A 108 -18.36 -6.87 -6.29
CA GLU A 108 -18.21 -6.04 -5.10
C GLU A 108 -17.94 -6.95 -3.90
N TYR A 109 -16.78 -6.76 -3.27
CA TYR A 109 -16.34 -7.55 -2.14
C TYR A 109 -16.37 -6.75 -0.84
N GLN A 110 -16.70 -7.42 0.26
CA GLN A 110 -16.43 -6.91 1.61
C GLN A 110 -15.45 -7.83 2.32
N PHE A 111 -14.63 -7.26 3.20
CA PHE A 111 -13.61 -7.99 3.95
C PHE A 111 -13.79 -7.80 5.45
N ARG A 112 -13.39 -8.80 6.23
CA ARG A 112 -13.32 -8.70 7.69
C ARG A 112 -12.14 -9.48 8.24
N VAL A 113 -11.69 -9.11 9.43
CA VAL A 113 -10.50 -9.67 10.07
C VAL A 113 -10.86 -10.31 11.40
N ILE A 114 -10.19 -11.42 11.71
CA ILE A 114 -10.33 -12.17 12.95
C ILE A 114 -8.93 -12.32 13.58
N ALA A 115 -8.74 -11.82 14.80
CA ALA A 115 -7.50 -12.01 15.54
C ALA A 115 -7.47 -13.37 16.26
N CYS A 116 -6.29 -13.98 16.34
CA CYS A 116 -6.05 -15.24 17.01
C CYS A 116 -4.89 -15.15 18.01
N ASN A 117 -5.08 -15.69 19.22
CA ASN A 117 -4.02 -15.89 20.20
C ASN A 117 -4.04 -17.35 20.69
N SER A 118 -3.19 -17.69 21.67
CA SER A 118 -3.11 -19.06 22.21
C SER A 118 -4.39 -19.58 22.90
N ILE A 119 -5.35 -18.71 23.22
CA ILE A 119 -6.66 -19.09 23.78
C ILE A 119 -7.65 -19.41 22.66
N GLY A 120 -7.57 -18.68 21.54
CA GLY A 120 -8.39 -18.92 20.37
C GLY A 120 -8.69 -17.65 19.57
N TYR A 121 -9.76 -17.72 18.80
CA TYR A 121 -10.19 -16.68 17.87
C TYR A 121 -11.11 -15.66 18.54
N SER A 122 -10.90 -14.39 18.19
CA SER A 122 -11.83 -13.30 18.47
C SER A 122 -13.11 -13.43 17.64
N ILE A 123 -14.11 -12.60 17.94
CA ILE A 123 -15.20 -12.35 17.01
C ILE A 123 -14.69 -11.55 15.80
N PRO A 124 -15.25 -11.76 14.59
CA PRO A 124 -14.85 -11.00 13.40
C PRO A 124 -15.07 -9.50 13.56
N SER A 125 -14.26 -8.69 12.88
CA SER A 125 -14.48 -7.25 12.73
C SER A 125 -15.83 -6.95 12.08
N ASP A 126 -16.26 -5.69 12.16
CA ASP A 126 -17.30 -5.26 11.22
C ASP A 126 -16.77 -5.36 9.77
N PRO A 127 -17.65 -5.59 8.79
CA PRO A 127 -17.27 -5.60 7.38
C PRO A 127 -16.62 -4.28 6.96
N SER A 128 -15.66 -4.34 6.07
CA SER A 128 -15.15 -3.18 5.35
C SER A 128 -16.27 -2.54 4.51
N PRO A 129 -16.07 -1.30 4.04
CA PRO A 129 -16.80 -0.79 2.88
C PRO A 129 -16.72 -1.76 1.69
N GLY A 130 -17.73 -1.73 0.83
CA GLY A 130 -17.77 -2.53 -0.39
C GLY A 130 -16.70 -2.08 -1.39
N VAL A 131 -15.97 -3.03 -1.94
CA VAL A 131 -14.85 -2.81 -2.86
C VAL A 131 -15.23 -3.38 -4.22
N HIS A 132 -15.48 -2.50 -5.19
CA HIS A 132 -15.72 -2.89 -6.58
C HIS A 132 -14.41 -3.23 -7.28
N ILE A 133 -14.33 -4.44 -7.83
CA ILE A 133 -13.20 -4.89 -8.63
C ILE A 133 -13.48 -4.47 -10.07
N GLY A 134 -12.65 -3.61 -10.63
CA GLY A 134 -12.86 -3.10 -11.99
C GLY A 134 -12.68 -4.19 -13.03
N ILE A 135 -13.60 -4.27 -14.00
CA ILE A 135 -13.32 -4.94 -15.28
C ILE A 135 -12.24 -4.10 -15.96
N PRO A 136 -11.12 -4.66 -16.46
CA PRO A 136 -10.21 -3.90 -17.29
C PRO A 136 -10.97 -3.50 -18.56
N CYS A 137 -11.52 -2.30 -18.50
CA CYS A 137 -12.39 -1.77 -19.50
C CYS A 137 -11.45 -1.36 -20.62
N SER A 138 -11.48 -2.11 -21.73
CA SER A 138 -10.48 -2.10 -22.82
C SER A 138 -10.36 -0.78 -23.59
N ASN A 139 -10.96 0.30 -23.08
CA ASN A 139 -10.85 1.69 -23.56
C ASN A 139 -11.18 2.74 -22.48
N CYS A 140 -11.16 2.39 -21.18
CA CYS A 140 -11.74 3.26 -20.15
C CYS A 140 -10.64 3.68 -19.17
N PHE A 141 -9.93 4.77 -19.51
CA PHE A 141 -9.04 5.48 -18.59
C PHE A 141 -9.77 5.98 -17.31
N THR A 142 -11.10 5.89 -17.26
CA THR A 142 -11.99 6.46 -16.23
C THR A 142 -12.06 5.72 -14.90
N ASP A 143 -11.53 4.51 -14.76
CA ASP A 143 -11.61 3.75 -13.49
C ASP A 143 -10.62 4.25 -12.41
N MET A 144 -9.78 5.24 -12.72
CA MET A 144 -8.97 5.94 -11.72
C MET A 144 -9.72 7.06 -10.98
N HIS A 145 -11.04 7.20 -11.15
CA HIS A 145 -11.82 8.15 -10.35
C HIS A 145 -12.08 7.62 -8.92
N TYR A 146 -12.12 6.30 -8.72
CA TYR A 146 -12.36 5.69 -7.39
C TYR A 146 -11.12 5.67 -6.49
N TRP A 147 -9.92 5.83 -7.05
CA TRP A 147 -8.65 5.83 -6.31
C TRP A 147 -8.36 7.13 -5.55
N LEU A 148 -8.95 8.25 -5.96
CA LEU A 148 -8.61 9.59 -5.45
C LEU A 148 -9.60 10.13 -4.41
N TYR A 149 -10.72 9.44 -4.16
CA TYR A 149 -11.75 9.91 -3.22
C TYR A 149 -11.43 9.68 -1.74
N ASP A 150 -10.43 8.86 -1.40
CA ASP A 150 -10.10 8.57 0.00
C ASP A 150 -8.74 9.15 0.44
N PHE A 151 -8.56 10.45 0.17
CA PHE A 151 -7.42 11.23 0.68
C PHE A 151 -7.45 11.43 2.21
N SER A 152 -8.39 10.79 2.93
CA SER A 152 -8.41 10.74 4.40
C SER A 152 -7.45 9.70 4.98
N THR A 153 -7.12 8.66 4.21
CA THR A 153 -6.32 7.50 4.68
C THR A 153 -4.82 7.81 4.77
N PHE A 154 -4.32 8.83 4.06
CA PHE A 154 -2.88 9.16 4.05
C PHE A 154 -2.38 9.94 5.27
N CYS A 155 -3.26 10.43 6.14
CA CYS A 155 -2.86 11.07 7.40
C CYS A 155 -2.31 10.08 8.46
N TYR A 156 -2.31 8.77 8.20
CA TYR A 156 -1.96 7.78 9.23
C TYR A 156 -0.50 7.32 9.25
N VAL A 157 0.30 7.61 8.21
CA VAL A 157 1.73 7.20 8.20
C VAL A 157 2.62 8.13 9.05
N GLU A 158 2.13 9.33 9.42
CA GLU A 158 2.90 10.34 10.16
C GLU A 158 2.59 10.45 11.66
N LYS A 159 1.83 9.53 12.27
CA LYS A 159 1.86 9.41 13.74
C LYS A 159 3.02 8.52 14.18
N ALA A 160 4.15 9.19 14.32
CA ALA A 160 5.40 8.72 14.93
C ALA A 160 5.16 7.73 16.08
N SER A 161 5.51 6.44 15.87
CA SER A 161 5.87 5.47 16.93
C SER A 161 6.25 4.07 16.41
N TYR A 162 6.69 3.85 15.17
CA TYR A 162 7.17 2.52 14.77
C TYR A 162 8.41 2.63 13.89
N GLY A 163 9.49 1.99 14.33
CA GLY A 163 10.83 2.08 13.74
C GLY A 163 10.92 1.45 12.35
N ALA A 164 12.07 1.68 11.71
CA ALA A 164 12.38 1.25 10.34
C ALA A 164 12.06 -0.24 10.10
N VAL A 165 11.28 -0.52 9.07
CA VAL A 165 11.04 -1.88 8.56
C VAL A 165 12.16 -2.22 7.58
N PRO A 166 12.93 -3.30 7.80
CA PRO A 166 13.85 -3.82 6.80
C PRO A 166 13.05 -4.38 5.62
N LEU A 167 13.37 -3.93 4.41
CA LEU A 167 12.93 -4.57 3.17
C LEU A 167 13.59 -5.95 3.10
N LEU A 168 12.82 -7.00 3.35
CA LEU A 168 13.15 -8.33 2.85
C LEU A 168 12.31 -8.56 1.61
N GLN A 169 12.97 -8.37 0.47
CA GLN A 169 12.70 -9.15 -0.73
C GLN A 169 12.75 -10.63 -0.33
N ASP A 170 11.65 -11.34 -0.55
CA ASP A 170 11.64 -12.61 -1.27
C ASP A 170 10.19 -13.09 -1.46
N GLU A 171 9.93 -13.53 -2.69
CA GLU A 171 8.70 -14.14 -3.17
C GLU A 171 8.22 -15.28 -2.27
N ILE A 172 6.95 -15.25 -1.86
CA ILE A 172 6.14 -16.46 -1.69
C ILE A 172 4.70 -16.14 -2.13
N VAL A 173 4.44 -16.27 -3.43
CA VAL A 173 3.11 -16.63 -3.93
C VAL A 173 2.93 -18.11 -3.61
N ARG A 174 1.93 -18.47 -2.78
CA ARG A 174 1.51 -19.86 -2.62
C ARG A 174 0.00 -19.95 -2.71
N GLU A 175 -0.41 -20.75 -3.70
CA GLU A 175 -1.75 -21.21 -4.01
C GLU A 175 -2.40 -21.88 -2.79
N SER A 176 -3.69 -21.62 -2.59
CA SER A 176 -4.52 -22.32 -1.60
C SER A 176 -4.92 -23.72 -2.11
N PRO A 177 -5.30 -24.70 -1.26
CA PRO A 177 -5.52 -26.08 -1.66
C PRO A 177 -6.93 -26.22 -2.24
N PRO A 178 -7.17 -27.21 -3.11
CA PRO A 178 -8.47 -27.40 -3.73
C PRO A 178 -9.52 -27.85 -2.70
N LEU A 179 -10.69 -27.22 -2.75
CA LEU A 179 -11.89 -27.68 -2.06
C LEU A 179 -12.39 -29.00 -2.67
N PRO A 180 -13.07 -29.87 -1.89
CA PRO A 180 -13.46 -31.21 -2.34
C PRO A 180 -14.52 -31.19 -3.45
N ASP A 181 -14.31 -32.08 -4.41
CA ASP A 181 -15.02 -32.27 -5.68
C ASP A 181 -16.54 -32.04 -5.63
N ARG A 182 -16.99 -30.93 -6.21
CA ARG A 182 -18.30 -30.85 -6.86
C ARG A 182 -18.10 -30.38 -8.30
N ASP A 183 -18.40 -31.27 -9.23
CA ASP A 183 -18.33 -31.06 -10.66
C ASP A 183 -19.43 -30.09 -11.11
N ASP A 184 -19.09 -28.80 -11.14
CA ASP A 184 -19.84 -27.72 -11.82
C ASP A 184 -18.86 -26.91 -12.68
N SER A 185 -18.11 -27.60 -13.55
CA SER A 185 -17.13 -26.95 -14.43
C SER A 185 -17.79 -25.89 -15.34
N PRO A 186 -17.34 -24.61 -15.33
CA PRO A 186 -17.82 -23.62 -16.28
C PRO A 186 -17.29 -23.93 -17.70
N PRO A 187 -17.98 -23.49 -18.77
CA PRO A 187 -17.59 -23.84 -20.13
C PRO A 187 -16.19 -23.27 -20.47
N PRO A 188 -15.43 -23.91 -21.38
CA PRO A 188 -14.06 -23.52 -21.64
C PRO A 188 -14.01 -22.13 -22.28
N ILE A 189 -13.45 -21.16 -21.57
CA ILE A 189 -13.21 -19.83 -22.11
C ILE A 189 -12.13 -19.96 -23.20
N HIS A 190 -12.54 -19.73 -24.45
CA HIS A 190 -11.62 -19.58 -25.57
C HIS A 190 -10.66 -18.40 -25.31
N ARG A 191 -9.42 -18.70 -24.88
CA ARG A 191 -8.28 -17.77 -24.90
C ARG A 191 -8.01 -17.33 -26.34
N LYS A 192 -8.62 -16.23 -26.79
CA LYS A 192 -8.26 -15.62 -28.08
C LYS A 192 -7.75 -14.18 -28.02
N PHE A 193 -7.58 -13.59 -26.84
CA PHE A 193 -6.92 -12.29 -26.71
C PHE A 193 -6.05 -12.25 -25.45
N LEU A 194 -4.85 -12.82 -25.54
CA LEU A 194 -3.75 -12.45 -24.66
C LEU A 194 -3.34 -11.02 -25.02
N LEU A 195 -4.01 -10.03 -24.43
CA LEU A 195 -3.51 -8.66 -24.37
C LEU A 195 -2.34 -8.65 -23.39
N HIS A 196 -1.14 -8.39 -23.89
CA HIS A 196 0.06 -8.25 -23.08
C HIS A 196 -0.04 -6.96 -22.26
N TRP A 197 -0.43 -7.09 -20.98
CA TRP A 197 -0.24 -6.03 -19.99
C TRP A 197 1.25 -5.74 -19.85
N ARG A 198 1.60 -4.46 -19.92
CA ARG A 198 2.96 -3.95 -19.80
C ARG A 198 2.90 -2.67 -18.98
N ASP A 199 3.75 -2.57 -17.96
CA ASP A 199 3.94 -1.35 -17.22
C ASP A 199 4.45 -0.25 -18.15
N PRO A 200 3.82 0.94 -18.19
CA PRO A 200 4.31 2.04 -18.97
C PRO A 200 5.66 2.48 -18.40
N THR A 201 6.62 2.69 -19.29
CA THR A 201 7.90 3.29 -18.93
C THR A 201 7.70 4.72 -18.43
N LEU A 202 8.66 5.22 -17.65
CA LEU A 202 8.60 6.60 -17.15
C LEU A 202 8.46 7.63 -18.29
N ARG A 203 9.09 7.36 -19.44
CA ARG A 203 8.93 8.16 -20.66
C ARG A 203 7.48 8.20 -21.15
N GLU A 204 6.83 7.04 -21.27
CA GLU A 204 5.43 6.95 -21.71
C GLU A 204 4.52 7.70 -20.72
N VAL A 205 4.76 7.58 -19.41
CA VAL A 205 4.02 8.33 -18.38
C VAL A 205 4.17 9.84 -18.57
N ILE A 206 5.38 10.33 -18.84
CA ILE A 206 5.65 11.75 -19.08
C ILE A 206 5.02 12.24 -20.39
N GLU A 207 4.95 11.39 -21.41
CA GLU A 207 4.26 11.70 -22.67
C GLU A 207 2.74 11.84 -22.44
N TYR A 208 2.14 10.99 -21.61
CA TYR A 208 0.71 11.07 -21.26
C TYR A 208 0.32 12.35 -20.51
N LEU A 209 1.26 13.06 -19.86
CA LEU A 209 0.99 14.38 -19.29
C LEU A 209 0.56 15.43 -20.34
N ASP A 210 1.00 15.26 -21.60
CA ASP A 210 0.62 16.13 -22.72
C ASP A 210 -0.59 15.58 -23.51
N SER A 211 -1.24 14.52 -23.02
CA SER A 211 -2.43 13.97 -23.70
C SER A 211 -3.56 14.99 -23.77
N ALA A 212 -4.31 14.97 -24.88
CA ALA A 212 -5.55 15.74 -25.01
C ALA A 212 -6.66 15.21 -24.08
N ASN A 213 -6.55 13.96 -23.63
CA ASN A 213 -7.50 13.33 -22.74
C ASN A 213 -7.19 13.69 -21.28
N LYS A 214 -8.08 14.43 -20.64
CA LYS A 214 -7.93 14.85 -19.23
C LYS A 214 -7.79 13.68 -18.26
N VAL A 215 -8.37 12.53 -18.60
CA VAL A 215 -8.27 11.34 -17.78
C VAL A 215 -6.89 10.72 -17.89
N GLU A 216 -6.29 10.69 -19.08
CA GLU A 216 -4.89 10.27 -19.28
C GLU A 216 -3.93 11.19 -18.53
N GLN A 217 -4.14 12.50 -18.57
CA GLN A 217 -3.35 13.47 -17.81
C GLN A 217 -3.49 13.29 -16.29
N LEU A 218 -4.72 13.07 -15.80
CA LEU A 218 -4.98 12.81 -14.39
C LEU A 218 -4.26 11.54 -13.92
N ASN A 219 -4.36 10.47 -14.70
CA ASN A 219 -3.76 9.19 -14.37
C ASN A 219 -2.24 9.24 -14.41
N ALA A 220 -1.68 9.85 -15.46
CA ALA A 220 -0.25 10.03 -15.59
C ALA A 220 0.32 10.90 -14.46
N SER A 221 -0.34 12.01 -14.12
CA SER A 221 0.11 12.89 -13.03
C SER A 221 0.02 12.23 -11.65
N GLY A 222 -1.03 11.45 -11.38
CA GLY A 222 -1.17 10.69 -10.14
C GLY A 222 -0.13 9.58 -10.01
N TYR A 223 0.07 8.80 -11.08
CA TYR A 223 1.07 7.74 -11.12
C TYR A 223 2.49 8.29 -10.95
N LEU A 224 2.83 9.39 -11.65
CA LEU A 224 4.12 10.04 -11.52
C LEU A 224 4.36 10.64 -10.13
N GLN A 225 3.31 11.18 -9.48
CA GLN A 225 3.40 11.63 -8.09
C GLN A 225 3.79 10.48 -7.15
N HIS A 226 3.23 9.28 -7.34
CA HIS A 226 3.57 8.10 -6.57
C HIS A 226 5.03 7.69 -6.78
N LEU A 227 5.46 7.56 -8.03
CA LEU A 227 6.83 7.17 -8.38
C LEU A 227 7.89 8.13 -7.82
N THR A 228 7.56 9.42 -7.69
CA THR A 228 8.50 10.44 -7.20
C THR A 228 8.58 10.57 -5.67
N TYR A 229 7.74 9.88 -4.88
CA TYR A 229 7.62 10.12 -3.43
C TYR A 229 8.90 9.86 -2.63
N ASN A 230 9.70 8.85 -2.99
CA ASN A 230 10.94 8.52 -2.26
C ASN A 230 12.03 7.91 -3.14
N ASP A 231 11.99 8.14 -4.44
CA ASP A 231 12.98 7.61 -5.39
C ASP A 231 13.69 8.77 -6.09
N ASN A 232 14.96 9.00 -5.73
CA ASN A 232 15.76 10.06 -6.33
C ASN A 232 16.17 9.75 -7.78
N ALA A 233 16.31 8.47 -8.16
CA ALA A 233 16.62 8.10 -9.54
C ALA A 233 15.43 8.45 -10.44
N ILE A 234 14.21 8.15 -10.02
CA ILE A 234 13.00 8.54 -10.77
C ILE A 234 12.83 10.05 -10.82
N LYS A 235 13.14 10.79 -9.75
CA LYS A 235 13.11 12.27 -9.78
C LYS A 235 14.11 12.84 -10.78
N GLU A 236 15.33 12.30 -10.83
CA GLU A 236 16.36 12.70 -11.79
C GLU A 236 15.95 12.36 -13.23
N GLU A 237 15.49 11.14 -13.48
CA GLU A 237 15.05 10.71 -14.81
C GLU A 237 13.82 11.52 -15.29
N THR A 238 12.89 11.86 -14.38
CA THR A 238 11.75 12.73 -14.69
C THR A 238 12.19 14.12 -15.16
N ARG A 239 13.25 14.67 -14.57
CA ARG A 239 13.85 15.93 -15.04
C ARG A 239 14.50 15.75 -16.42
N GLU A 240 15.26 14.67 -16.61
CA GLU A 240 15.97 14.39 -17.88
C GLU A 240 15.04 14.11 -19.05
N LEU A 241 13.83 13.62 -18.78
CA LEU A 241 12.77 13.40 -19.75
C LEU A 241 11.86 14.62 -19.99
N ASP A 242 12.27 15.82 -19.55
CA ASP A 242 11.49 17.06 -19.66
C ASP A 242 10.10 16.97 -19.00
N GLY A 243 9.96 16.17 -17.94
CA GLY A 243 8.71 16.03 -17.18
C GLY A 243 8.35 17.28 -16.39
N ILE A 244 9.35 18.00 -15.85
CA ILE A 244 9.13 19.19 -15.00
C ILE A 244 8.39 20.32 -15.75
N PRO A 245 8.81 20.74 -16.97
CA PRO A 245 8.06 21.75 -17.73
C PRO A 245 6.62 21.34 -18.05
N ARG A 246 6.38 20.05 -18.34
CA ARG A 246 5.03 19.50 -18.61
C ARG A 246 4.14 19.57 -17.38
N LEU A 247 4.68 19.17 -16.23
CA LEU A 247 4.01 19.32 -14.93
C LEU A 247 3.67 20.78 -14.63
N VAL A 248 4.61 21.71 -14.80
CA VAL A 248 4.35 23.14 -14.55
C VAL A 248 3.24 23.69 -15.45
N ARG A 249 3.17 23.25 -16.71
CA ARG A 249 2.07 23.61 -17.62
C ARG A 249 0.70 23.13 -17.11
N LEU A 250 0.64 21.92 -16.55
CA LEU A 250 -0.58 21.33 -16.01
C LEU A 250 -1.08 21.98 -14.71
N LEU A 251 -0.29 22.82 -14.04
CA LEU A 251 -0.81 23.68 -12.97
C LEU A 251 -1.92 24.62 -13.47
N GLY A 252 -1.92 24.97 -14.76
CA GLY A 252 -2.98 25.73 -15.41
C GLY A 252 -4.18 24.91 -15.89
N SER A 253 -4.27 23.62 -15.53
CA SER A 253 -5.41 22.77 -15.90
C SER A 253 -6.71 23.28 -15.26
N ASP A 254 -7.82 23.09 -15.97
CA ASP A 254 -9.18 23.34 -15.50
C ASP A 254 -9.72 22.24 -14.57
N VAL A 255 -8.96 21.15 -14.40
CA VAL A 255 -9.30 20.02 -13.53
C VAL A 255 -8.53 20.12 -12.21
N PRO A 256 -9.19 20.38 -11.06
CA PRO A 256 -8.53 20.56 -9.76
C PRO A 256 -7.70 19.36 -9.31
N ASP A 257 -8.14 18.15 -9.60
CA ASP A 257 -7.42 16.92 -9.22
C ASP A 257 -6.07 16.79 -9.96
N ILE A 258 -6.01 17.22 -11.23
CA ILE A 258 -4.75 17.29 -11.98
C ILE A 258 -3.81 18.30 -11.31
N GLN A 259 -4.32 19.49 -10.96
CA GLN A 259 -3.51 20.51 -10.28
C GLN A 259 -2.96 19.99 -8.94
N LYS A 260 -3.78 19.28 -8.16
CA LYS A 260 -3.40 18.66 -6.89
C LYS A 260 -2.29 17.61 -7.06
N ASN A 261 -2.45 16.69 -8.01
CA ASN A 261 -1.45 15.65 -8.29
C ASN A 261 -0.12 16.28 -8.74
N VAL A 262 -0.19 17.26 -9.63
CA VAL A 262 0.97 18.00 -10.13
C VAL A 262 1.69 18.76 -9.00
N CYS A 263 0.95 19.45 -8.13
CA CYS A 263 1.52 20.10 -6.94
C CYS A 263 2.27 19.11 -6.06
N GLY A 264 1.69 17.93 -5.84
CA GLY A 264 2.32 16.85 -5.09
C GLY A 264 3.59 16.31 -5.77
N CYS A 265 3.54 16.12 -7.09
CA CYS A 265 4.70 15.69 -7.87
C CYS A 265 5.84 16.72 -7.80
N LEU A 266 5.54 18.01 -7.96
CA LEU A 266 6.52 19.10 -7.87
C LEU A 266 7.11 19.22 -6.46
N LYS A 267 6.30 19.03 -5.41
CA LYS A 267 6.77 18.93 -4.02
C LYS A 267 7.80 17.80 -3.91
N ASN A 268 7.45 16.60 -4.36
CA ASN A 268 8.30 15.41 -4.28
C ASN A 268 9.61 15.60 -5.05
N LEU A 269 9.54 16.13 -6.28
CA LEU A 269 10.70 16.43 -7.14
C LEU A 269 11.67 17.43 -6.51
N SER A 270 11.15 18.37 -5.72
CA SER A 270 11.95 19.39 -5.02
C SER A 270 12.52 18.90 -3.67
N PHE A 271 12.00 17.80 -3.13
CA PHE A 271 12.31 17.35 -1.78
C PHE A 271 13.66 16.62 -1.72
N GLY A 272 14.57 17.10 -0.85
CA GLY A 272 15.94 16.59 -0.71
C GLY A 272 16.99 17.66 -0.98
N LYS A 273 18.20 17.51 -0.42
CA LYS A 273 19.33 18.43 -0.69
C LYS A 273 19.99 18.12 -2.04
N GLU A 274 19.97 16.86 -2.42
CA GLU A 274 20.45 16.30 -3.68
C GLU A 274 19.66 16.76 -4.90
N ASN A 275 18.41 17.22 -4.72
CA ASN A 275 17.51 17.60 -5.80
C ASN A 275 17.60 19.10 -6.19
N ASP A 276 18.77 19.73 -6.03
CA ASP A 276 18.97 21.16 -6.35
C ASP A 276 18.80 21.48 -7.84
N GLU A 277 19.15 20.54 -8.73
CA GLU A 277 18.88 20.70 -10.17
C GLU A 277 17.39 20.64 -10.49
N ASN A 278 16.62 19.81 -9.78
CA ASN A 278 15.16 19.78 -9.95
C ASN A 278 14.55 21.09 -9.48
N LYS A 279 15.01 21.65 -8.34
CA LYS A 279 14.56 22.98 -7.87
C LYS A 279 14.85 24.07 -8.91
N ARG A 280 16.04 24.05 -9.51
CA ARG A 280 16.40 24.97 -10.60
C ARG A 280 15.51 24.76 -11.83
N ALA A 281 15.26 23.53 -12.25
CA ALA A 281 14.40 23.21 -13.37
C ALA A 281 12.95 23.69 -13.14
N ILE A 282 12.41 23.50 -11.94
CA ILE A 282 11.07 23.99 -11.56
C ILE A 282 11.02 25.52 -11.65
N ASN A 283 12.04 26.21 -11.14
CA ASN A 283 12.12 27.67 -11.23
C ASN A 283 12.21 28.14 -12.69
N ASN A 284 13.08 27.52 -13.49
CA ASN A 284 13.29 27.86 -14.90
C ASN A 284 12.04 27.63 -15.76
N ALA A 285 11.23 26.62 -15.42
CA ALA A 285 9.94 26.36 -16.06
C ALA A 285 8.84 27.35 -15.65
N GLY A 286 9.10 28.28 -14.72
CA GLY A 286 8.10 29.21 -14.20
C GLY A 286 7.23 28.64 -13.07
N GLY A 287 7.63 27.50 -12.47
CA GLY A 287 6.85 26.78 -11.48
C GLY A 287 6.52 27.60 -10.22
N ILE A 288 7.44 28.46 -9.76
CA ILE A 288 7.19 29.32 -8.60
C ILE A 288 6.02 30.27 -8.86
N ILE A 289 5.98 30.90 -10.05
CA ILE A 289 4.92 31.83 -10.44
C ILE A 289 3.59 31.09 -10.57
N ALA A 290 3.60 29.93 -11.22
CA ALA A 290 2.41 29.11 -11.42
C ALA A 290 1.82 28.60 -10.08
N LEU A 291 2.66 28.09 -9.18
CA LEU A 291 2.24 27.66 -7.84
C LEU A 291 1.72 28.83 -7.00
N ALA A 292 2.38 30.00 -7.06
CA ALA A 292 1.92 31.19 -6.37
C ALA A 292 0.58 31.71 -6.91
N ALA A 293 0.29 31.51 -8.19
CA ALA A 293 -1.00 31.87 -8.78
C ALA A 293 -2.14 30.99 -8.25
N LEU A 294 -1.89 29.69 -8.03
CA LEU A 294 -2.87 28.77 -7.45
C LEU A 294 -3.27 29.14 -6.02
N LEU A 295 -2.35 29.68 -5.22
CA LEU A 295 -2.62 30.11 -3.84
C LEU A 295 -3.48 31.38 -3.74
N ARG A 296 -3.72 32.08 -4.84
CA ARG A 296 -4.52 33.33 -4.86
C ARG A 296 -6.01 33.07 -5.06
N HIS A 297 -6.38 31.84 -5.36
CA HIS A 297 -7.76 31.37 -5.57
C HIS A 297 -8.17 30.42 -4.45
#